data_AF-A0A8J4T1X8-F1
#
_entry.id   AF-A0A8J4T1X8-F1
#
_cell.length_a   1.000
_cell.length_b   1.000
_cell.length_c   1.000
_cell.angle_alpha   90.00
_cell.angle_beta   90.00
_cell.angle_gamma   90.00
#
_symmetry.space_group_name_H-M   'P 1'
#
loop_
_entity.id
_entity.type
_entity.pdbx_description
1 polymer ?
#
loop_
_entity_poly.entity_id
_entity_poly.type
_entity_poly.pdbx_seq_one_letter_code
_entity_poly.pdbx_strand_id
1 'polypeptide(L)'
;MKDTDPPFTGDIRIVGDRITEIALQIQAQPGDDIIDGKYKLAMPGLINAHQHTPMSLLRGFSDDLKLMDWLDRKMLPAEARMTPEDIYWGAQLSIAEMIRSGTTAYADIANGADVDTTIVNGRVLMRGRQLVTIDEEELFRQVEARAKRIVEGI
;
A
#
# COMPACT_ATOMS: atom_id res chain seq x y z
N MET A 1 11.80 16.25 13.41
CA MET A 1 10.75 16.57 14.39
C MET A 1 10.81 15.48 15.45
N LYS A 2 11.24 15.82 16.66
CA LYS A 2 11.08 14.91 17.81
C LYS A 2 9.60 14.95 18.18
N ASP A 3 9.06 13.92 18.83
CA ASP A 3 7.64 13.84 19.23
C ASP A 3 7.18 15.01 20.14
N THR A 4 8.10 15.87 20.57
CA THR A 4 7.86 17.01 21.46
C THR A 4 7.87 18.38 20.77
N ASP A 5 8.21 18.47 19.48
CA ASP A 5 8.29 19.77 18.80
C ASP A 5 6.86 20.25 18.44
N PRO A 6 6.43 21.45 18.87
CA PRO A 6 5.11 21.97 18.53
C PRO A 6 5.03 22.32 17.04
N PRO A 7 3.82 22.34 16.44
CA PRO A 7 3.62 22.92 15.12
C PRO A 7 4.13 24.37 15.07
N PHE A 8 4.75 24.77 13.97
CA PHE A 8 5.23 26.13 13.75
C PHE A 8 4.65 26.70 12.45
N THR A 9 4.64 28.03 12.34
CA THR A 9 4.30 28.73 11.10
C THR A 9 5.57 29.04 10.33
N GLY A 10 5.59 28.67 9.06
CA GLY A 10 6.72 28.93 8.16
C GLY A 10 6.41 28.48 6.75
N ASP A 11 7.44 28.52 5.91
CA ASP A 11 7.36 28.26 4.48
C ASP A 11 8.09 26.96 4.12
N ILE A 12 7.63 26.30 3.05
CA ILE A 12 8.24 25.10 2.47
C ILE A 12 8.52 25.41 1.00
N ARG A 13 9.78 25.27 0.57
CA ARG A 13 10.15 25.33 -0.86
C ARG A 13 10.26 23.93 -1.43
N ILE A 14 9.59 23.73 -2.56
CA ILE A 14 9.62 22.50 -3.34
C ILE A 14 10.20 22.82 -4.71
N VAL A 15 11.20 22.05 -5.14
CA VAL A 15 11.78 22.13 -6.49
C VAL A 15 11.68 20.74 -7.11
N GLY A 16 10.90 20.62 -8.19
CA GLY A 16 10.58 19.32 -8.77
C GLY A 16 9.80 18.44 -7.79
N ASP A 17 10.36 17.29 -7.43
CA ASP A 17 9.77 16.28 -6.53
C ASP A 17 10.35 16.31 -5.11
N ARG A 18 11.11 17.37 -4.75
CA ARG A 18 11.83 17.44 -3.47
C ARG A 18 11.55 18.71 -2.69
N ILE A 19 11.39 18.56 -1.39
CA ILE A 19 11.49 19.66 -0.44
C ILE A 19 12.97 20.07 -0.34
N THR A 20 13.28 21.30 -0.73
CA THR A 20 14.67 21.81 -0.71
C THR A 20 14.96 22.71 0.49
N GLU A 21 13.92 23.31 1.08
CA GLU A 21 14.06 24.26 2.18
C GLU A 21 12.80 24.28 3.04
N ILE A 22 12.97 24.36 4.36
CA ILE A 22 11.91 24.61 5.35
C ILE A 22 12.44 25.67 6.31
N ALA A 23 11.78 26.83 6.40
CA ALA A 23 12.22 27.95 7.24
C ALA A 23 11.02 28.79 7.73
N LEU A 24 11.24 29.69 8.69
CA LEU A 24 10.17 30.59 9.19
C LEU A 24 9.68 31.57 8.12
N GLN A 25 10.55 31.92 7.18
CA GLN A 25 10.23 32.78 6.04
C GLN A 25 11.19 32.46 4.90
N ILE A 26 10.66 32.18 3.72
CA ILE A 26 11.43 31.94 2.50
C ILE A 26 11.14 33.07 1.51
N GLN A 27 12.19 33.71 1.01
CA GLN A 27 12.03 34.75 -0.01
C GLN A 27 11.65 34.10 -1.36
N ALA A 28 10.49 34.46 -1.90
CA ALA A 28 10.07 34.02 -3.23
C ALA A 28 11.04 34.48 -4.32
N GLN A 29 11.32 33.59 -5.27
CA GLN A 29 12.17 33.85 -6.43
C GLN A 29 11.31 34.08 -7.68
N PRO A 30 11.83 34.79 -8.69
CA PRO A 30 11.14 34.93 -9.98
C PRO A 30 10.84 33.55 -10.59
N GLY A 31 9.57 33.28 -10.85
CA GLY A 31 9.09 31.99 -11.39
C GLY A 31 8.58 30.99 -10.35
N ASP A 32 8.63 31.32 -9.06
CA ASP A 32 8.00 30.50 -8.01
C ASP A 32 6.46 30.57 -8.15
N ASP A 33 5.80 29.43 -8.16
CA ASP A 33 4.35 29.31 -7.95
C ASP A 33 4.04 29.34 -6.44
N ILE A 34 3.35 30.39 -5.99
CA ILE A 34 3.10 30.62 -4.56
C ILE A 34 1.72 30.08 -4.17
N ILE A 35 1.70 29.17 -3.19
CA ILE A 35 0.48 28.65 -2.58
C ILE A 35 0.33 29.25 -1.17
N ASP A 36 -0.73 30.04 -0.95
CA ASP A 36 -1.02 30.60 0.38
C ASP A 36 -1.54 29.50 1.33
N GLY A 37 -0.71 29.18 2.33
CA GLY A 37 -0.98 28.22 3.39
C GLY A 37 -1.61 28.83 4.65
N LYS A 38 -1.96 30.12 4.67
CA LYS A 38 -2.51 30.77 5.87
C LYS A 38 -3.76 30.04 6.38
N TYR A 39 -3.79 29.80 7.69
CA TYR A 39 -4.85 29.04 8.38
C TYR A 39 -4.99 27.57 7.92
N LYS A 40 -3.98 27.01 7.27
CA LYS A 40 -3.90 25.59 6.90
C LYS A 40 -2.71 24.94 7.61
N LEU A 41 -2.77 23.61 7.69
CA LEU A 41 -1.66 22.79 8.17
C LEU A 41 -1.07 22.04 6.98
N ALA A 42 0.24 22.21 6.76
CA ALA A 42 1.00 21.33 5.90
C ALA A 42 1.53 20.15 6.73
N MET A 43 1.35 18.93 6.24
CA MET A 43 1.85 17.72 6.87
C MET A 43 2.29 16.71 5.79
N PRO A 44 3.14 15.73 6.12
CA PRO A 44 3.41 14.62 5.22
C PRO A 44 2.10 13.92 4.82
N GLY A 45 2.04 13.47 3.57
CA GLY A 45 0.92 12.66 3.12
C GLY A 45 0.85 11.33 3.87
N LEU A 46 -0.36 10.80 4.05
CA LEU A 46 -0.58 9.53 4.74
C LEU A 46 -0.13 8.36 3.85
N ILE A 47 0.29 7.28 4.50
CA ILE A 47 0.69 6.01 3.85
C ILE A 47 -0.30 4.93 4.27
N ASN A 48 -1.04 4.38 3.30
CA ASN A 48 -1.91 3.23 3.52
C ASN A 48 -1.13 1.93 3.26
N ALA A 49 -0.66 1.28 4.32
CA ALA A 49 0.21 0.12 4.21
C ALA A 49 -0.47 -1.16 3.68
N HIS A 50 -1.80 -1.19 3.54
CA HIS A 50 -2.53 -2.37 3.06
C HIS A 50 -3.91 -1.99 2.51
N GLN A 51 -4.19 -2.38 1.27
CA GLN A 51 -5.44 -2.08 0.58
C GLN A 51 -5.84 -3.22 -0.37
N HIS A 52 -7.15 -3.27 -0.66
CA HIS A 52 -7.75 -4.04 -1.74
C HIS A 52 -8.60 -3.10 -2.61
N THR A 53 -7.98 -2.39 -3.54
CA THR A 53 -8.63 -1.25 -4.21
C THR A 53 -9.92 -1.59 -4.99
N PRO A 54 -10.09 -2.76 -5.63
CA PRO A 54 -11.33 -3.09 -6.34
C PRO A 54 -12.52 -3.33 -5.41
N MET A 55 -12.27 -3.68 -4.15
CA MET A 55 -13.30 -4.06 -3.18
C MET A 55 -14.20 -2.88 -2.76
N SER A 56 -13.87 -1.64 -3.15
CA SER A 56 -14.76 -0.49 -2.98
C SER A 56 -16.14 -0.71 -3.63
N LEU A 57 -16.21 -1.50 -4.70
CA LEU A 57 -17.47 -1.88 -5.35
C LEU A 57 -18.32 -2.85 -4.52
N LEU A 58 -17.70 -3.56 -3.56
CA LEU A 58 -18.35 -4.52 -2.67
C LEU A 58 -18.64 -3.93 -1.29
N ARG A 59 -18.52 -2.62 -1.12
CA ARG A 59 -18.80 -1.94 0.15
C ARG A 59 -20.26 -2.15 0.55
N GLY A 60 -20.49 -2.71 1.75
CA GLY A 60 -21.83 -3.03 2.26
C GLY A 60 -22.52 -4.20 1.57
N PHE A 61 -21.80 -5.01 0.78
CA PHE A 61 -22.38 -6.18 0.11
C PHE A 61 -22.69 -7.34 1.09
N SER A 62 -21.84 -7.56 2.10
CA SER A 62 -22.04 -8.61 3.10
C SER A 62 -21.37 -8.24 4.42
N ASP A 63 -22.18 -8.30 5.47
CA ASP A 63 -21.78 -8.02 6.87
C ASP A 63 -22.16 -9.20 7.79
N ASP A 64 -21.83 -9.10 9.08
CA ASP A 64 -22.27 -10.02 10.15
C ASP A 64 -21.90 -11.51 10.01
N LEU A 65 -20.75 -11.81 9.41
CA LEU A 65 -20.22 -13.17 9.27
C LEU A 65 -18.84 -13.31 9.94
N LYS A 66 -18.50 -14.53 10.35
CA LYS A 66 -17.12 -14.86 10.74
C LYS A 66 -16.21 -14.72 9.50
N LEU A 67 -14.96 -14.33 9.71
CA LEU A 67 -14.00 -14.05 8.63
C LEU A 67 -13.98 -15.13 7.53
N MET A 68 -13.86 -16.41 7.89
CA MET A 68 -13.80 -17.48 6.88
C MET A 68 -15.15 -17.69 6.17
N ASP A 69 -16.27 -17.57 6.89
CA ASP A 69 -17.60 -17.67 6.27
C ASP A 69 -17.86 -16.48 5.33
N TRP A 70 -17.39 -15.28 5.69
CA TRP A 70 -17.45 -14.08 4.85
C TRP A 70 -16.57 -14.24 3.61
N LEU A 71 -15.34 -14.70 3.78
CA LEU A 71 -14.39 -14.87 2.69
C LEU A 71 -14.87 -15.93 1.69
N ASP A 72 -15.10 -17.16 2.16
CA ASP A 72 -15.35 -18.31 1.29
C ASP A 72 -16.75 -18.27 0.66
N ARG A 73 -17.76 -17.78 1.40
CA ARG A 73 -19.15 -17.84 0.94
C ARG A 73 -19.62 -16.57 0.24
N LYS A 74 -18.93 -15.44 0.43
CA LYS A 74 -19.37 -14.13 -0.07
C LYS A 74 -18.32 -13.45 -0.93
N MET A 75 -17.14 -13.20 -0.38
CA MET A 75 -16.13 -12.38 -1.08
C MET A 75 -15.49 -13.11 -2.26
N LEU A 76 -14.92 -14.31 -2.06
CA LEU A 76 -14.27 -15.05 -3.15
C LEU A 76 -15.24 -15.33 -4.31
N PRO A 77 -16.52 -15.72 -4.09
CA PRO A 77 -17.49 -15.85 -5.18
C PRO A 77 -17.84 -14.55 -5.89
N ALA A 78 -17.82 -13.40 -5.18
CA ALA A 78 -18.08 -12.09 -5.78
C ALA A 78 -16.88 -11.61 -6.60
N GLU A 79 -15.67 -11.74 -6.05
CA GLU A 79 -14.41 -11.40 -6.71
C GLU A 79 -14.22 -12.22 -8.00
N ALA A 80 -14.53 -13.52 -7.97
CA ALA A 80 -14.46 -14.40 -9.15
C ALA A 80 -15.38 -13.97 -10.31
N ARG A 81 -16.34 -13.07 -10.08
CA ARG A 81 -17.23 -12.50 -11.10
C ARG A 81 -16.78 -11.13 -11.59
N MET A 82 -15.79 -10.52 -10.95
CA MET A 82 -15.29 -9.20 -11.36
C MET A 82 -14.57 -9.30 -12.69
N THR A 83 -14.87 -8.37 -13.58
CA THR A 83 -14.16 -8.21 -14.84
C THR A 83 -12.96 -7.26 -14.67
N PRO A 84 -12.01 -7.23 -15.61
CA PRO A 84 -10.94 -6.23 -15.61
C PRO A 84 -11.45 -4.79 -15.58
N GLU A 85 -12.62 -4.52 -16.17
CA GLU A 85 -13.24 -3.19 -16.15
C GLU A 85 -13.79 -2.84 -14.77
N ASP A 86 -14.41 -3.78 -14.06
CA ASP A 86 -14.84 -3.58 -12.67
C ASP A 86 -13.64 -3.28 -11.77
N ILE A 87 -12.54 -4.03 -11.94
CA ILE A 87 -11.29 -3.82 -11.20
C ILE A 87 -10.75 -2.40 -11.43
N TYR A 88 -10.70 -1.96 -12.68
CA TYR A 88 -10.23 -0.62 -13.03
C TYR A 88 -11.07 0.47 -12.36
N TRP A 89 -12.40 0.41 -12.49
CA TRP A 89 -13.27 1.45 -11.92
C TRP A 89 -13.33 1.41 -10.39
N GLY A 90 -13.32 0.23 -9.78
CA GLY A 90 -13.21 0.10 -8.33
C GLY A 90 -11.90 0.69 -7.80
N ALA A 91 -10.78 0.46 -8.50
CA ALA A 91 -9.50 1.04 -8.14
C ALA A 91 -9.50 2.58 -8.27
N GLN A 92 -10.07 3.12 -9.35
CA GLN A 92 -10.21 4.57 -9.52
C GLN A 92 -11.01 5.22 -8.38
N LEU A 93 -12.12 4.60 -7.96
CA LEU A 93 -12.91 5.07 -6.83
C LEU A 93 -12.08 5.10 -5.54
N SER A 94 -11.39 3.99 -5.23
CA SER A 94 -10.53 3.89 -4.05
C SER A 94 -9.41 4.94 -4.04
N ILE A 95 -8.76 5.20 -5.18
CA ILE A 95 -7.71 6.21 -5.32
C ILE A 95 -8.28 7.62 -5.09
N ALA A 96 -9.46 7.93 -5.65
CA ALA A 96 -10.11 9.22 -5.44
C ALA A 96 -10.43 9.47 -3.96
N GLU A 97 -10.93 8.46 -3.24
CA GLU A 97 -11.16 8.53 -1.80
C GLU A 97 -9.85 8.70 -1.01
N MET A 98 -8.79 7.97 -1.38
CA MET A 98 -7.47 8.08 -0.75
C MET A 98 -6.87 9.48 -0.91
N ILE A 99 -6.93 10.07 -2.11
CA ILE A 99 -6.46 11.43 -2.36
C ILE A 99 -7.26 12.44 -1.53
N ARG A 100 -8.59 12.32 -1.51
CA ARG A 100 -9.47 13.22 -0.73
C ARG A 100 -9.21 13.19 0.78
N SER A 101 -8.74 12.05 1.28
CA SER A 101 -8.39 11.84 2.70
C SER A 101 -6.92 12.10 3.04
N GLY A 102 -6.11 12.53 2.06
CA GLY A 102 -4.70 12.88 2.28
C GLY A 102 -3.71 11.72 2.18
N THR A 103 -4.14 10.56 1.69
CA THR A 103 -3.24 9.44 1.37
C THR A 103 -2.48 9.73 0.08
N THR A 104 -1.16 9.56 0.12
CA THR A 104 -0.25 9.84 -1.01
C THR A 104 0.50 8.61 -1.49
N ALA A 105 0.56 7.55 -0.67
CA ALA A 105 1.13 6.26 -1.03
C ALA A 105 0.29 5.14 -0.44
N TYR A 106 0.17 4.03 -1.17
CA TYR A 106 -0.53 2.84 -0.69
C TYR A 106 0.11 1.56 -1.21
N ALA A 107 -0.10 0.45 -0.49
CA ALA A 107 0.27 -0.89 -0.94
C ALA A 107 -1.02 -1.69 -1.19
N ASP A 108 -1.20 -2.15 -2.42
CA ASP A 108 -2.42 -2.83 -2.87
C ASP A 108 -2.16 -4.31 -3.16
N ILE A 109 -3.15 -5.13 -2.86
CA ILE A 109 -3.22 -6.53 -3.28
C ILE A 109 -4.62 -6.74 -3.85
N ALA A 110 -4.75 -6.94 -5.16
CA ALA A 110 -6.02 -7.36 -5.75
C ALA A 110 -6.23 -8.86 -5.45
N ASN A 111 -5.37 -9.74 -5.97
CA ASN A 111 -5.28 -11.13 -5.53
C ASN A 111 -3.81 -11.60 -5.36
N GLY A 112 -3.58 -12.76 -4.76
CA GLY A 112 -2.23 -13.35 -4.62
C GLY A 112 -1.56 -13.66 -5.96
N ALA A 113 -2.35 -13.90 -7.00
CA ALA A 113 -1.88 -14.05 -8.37
C ALA A 113 -1.57 -12.71 -9.08
N ASP A 114 -1.79 -11.54 -8.46
CA ASP A 114 -1.42 -10.23 -9.02
C ASP A 114 -0.10 -9.71 -8.45
N VAL A 115 0.50 -10.45 -7.51
CA VAL A 115 1.80 -10.11 -6.94
C VAL A 115 2.87 -10.31 -8.01
N ASP A 116 3.47 -9.20 -8.45
CA ASP A 116 4.62 -9.21 -9.37
C ASP A 116 5.96 -9.31 -8.62
N THR A 117 6.12 -8.50 -7.58
CA THR A 117 7.38 -8.35 -6.84
C THR A 117 7.13 -8.47 -5.33
N THR A 118 7.96 -9.24 -4.63
CA THR A 118 7.94 -9.40 -3.15
C THR A 118 9.28 -9.00 -2.56
N ILE A 119 9.27 -8.21 -1.50
CA ILE A 119 10.49 -7.74 -0.80
C ILE A 119 10.35 -8.05 0.70
N VAL A 120 11.36 -8.68 1.29
CA VAL A 120 11.42 -8.98 2.73
C VAL A 120 12.76 -8.48 3.28
N ASN A 121 12.73 -7.66 4.32
CA ASN A 121 13.92 -7.06 4.95
C ASN A 121 14.88 -6.39 3.95
N GLY A 122 14.32 -5.66 2.97
CA GLY A 122 15.09 -4.99 1.91
C GLY A 122 15.61 -5.90 0.80
N ARG A 123 15.33 -7.21 0.85
CA ARG A 123 15.73 -8.18 -0.18
C ARG A 123 14.55 -8.52 -1.08
N VAL A 124 14.72 -8.37 -2.39
CA VAL A 124 13.73 -8.80 -3.39
C VAL A 124 13.72 -10.32 -3.44
N LEU A 125 12.62 -10.96 -3.05
CA LEU A 125 12.44 -12.41 -3.08
C LEU A 125 11.81 -12.90 -4.39
N MET A 126 10.89 -12.10 -4.94
CA MET A 126 10.19 -12.35 -6.20
C MET A 126 10.20 -11.07 -7.04
N ARG A 127 10.34 -11.17 -8.36
CA ARG A 127 10.21 -10.07 -9.32
C ARG A 127 9.70 -10.61 -10.65
N GLY A 128 8.78 -9.91 -11.32
CA GLY A 128 8.24 -10.43 -12.58
C GLY A 128 7.53 -11.77 -12.39
N ARG A 129 6.96 -12.02 -11.20
CA ARG A 129 6.36 -13.31 -10.80
C ARG A 129 7.32 -14.50 -10.75
N GLN A 130 8.63 -14.24 -10.72
CA GLN A 130 9.65 -15.28 -10.59
C GLN A 130 10.40 -15.12 -9.28
N LEU A 131 10.63 -16.22 -8.56
CA LEU A 131 11.48 -16.24 -7.38
C LEU A 131 12.93 -15.95 -7.79
N VAL A 132 13.51 -14.88 -7.25
CA VAL A 132 14.85 -14.40 -7.64
C VAL A 132 15.92 -14.69 -6.59
N THR A 133 15.53 -15.09 -5.39
CA THR A 133 16.49 -15.41 -4.30
C THR A 133 16.26 -16.76 -3.64
N ILE A 134 15.25 -17.51 -4.08
CA ILE A 134 14.89 -18.80 -3.50
C ILE A 134 15.19 -19.86 -4.57
N ASP A 135 16.05 -20.82 -4.23
CA ASP A 135 16.23 -22.05 -5.00
C ASP A 135 15.09 -22.99 -4.62
N GLU A 136 14.17 -23.22 -5.55
CA GLU A 136 12.97 -24.00 -5.30
C GLU A 136 13.29 -25.48 -5.04
N GLU A 137 14.24 -26.07 -5.77
CA GLU A 137 14.61 -27.48 -5.59
C GLU A 137 15.25 -27.71 -4.22
N GLU A 138 16.17 -26.85 -3.81
CA GLU A 138 16.78 -26.92 -2.49
C GLU A 138 15.75 -26.64 -1.39
N LEU A 139 14.86 -25.66 -1.59
CA LEU A 139 13.77 -25.37 -0.67
C LEU A 139 12.92 -26.61 -0.41
N PHE A 140 12.41 -27.25 -1.47
CA PHE A 140 11.56 -28.43 -1.33
C PHE A 140 12.31 -29.58 -0.65
N ARG A 141 13.57 -29.82 -1.01
CA ARG A 141 14.41 -30.86 -0.39
C ARG A 141 14.59 -30.62 1.11
N GLN A 142 14.90 -29.38 1.51
CA GLN A 142 15.07 -29.02 2.91
C GLN A 142 13.76 -29.11 3.70
N VAL A 143 12.66 -28.64 3.13
CA VAL A 143 11.33 -28.71 3.75
C VAL A 143 10.93 -30.16 3.99
N GLU A 144 11.07 -31.02 2.99
CA GLU A 144 10.70 -32.43 3.10
C GLU A 144 11.54 -33.17 4.13
N ALA A 145 12.86 -32.99 4.11
CA ALA A 145 13.77 -33.60 5.09
C ALA A 145 13.43 -33.17 6.53
N ARG A 146 13.09 -31.89 6.73
CA ARG A 146 12.71 -31.36 8.04
C ARG A 146 11.33 -31.84 8.47
N ALA A 147 10.36 -31.87 7.56
CA ALA A 147 9.02 -32.38 7.84
C ALA A 147 9.08 -33.83 8.31
N LYS A 148 9.81 -34.69 7.58
CA LYS A 148 10.06 -36.10 7.96
C LYS A 148 10.66 -36.21 9.35
N ARG A 149 11.74 -35.47 9.62
CA ARG A 149 12.39 -35.44 10.96
C ARG A 149 11.44 -34.97 12.07
N ILE A 150 10.53 -34.03 11.79
CA ILE A 150 9.60 -33.49 12.80
C ILE A 150 8.53 -34.51 13.19
N VAL A 151 8.04 -35.29 12.23
CA VAL A 151 7.00 -36.31 12.47
C VAL A 151 7.56 -37.68 12.85
N GLU A 152 8.86 -37.91 12.63
CA GLU A 152 9.53 -39.13 13.06
C GLU A 152 9.47 -39.27 14.59
N GLY A 153 8.77 -40.31 15.06
CA GLY A 153 8.67 -40.65 16.48
C GLY A 153 7.42 -40.13 17.19
N ILE A 154 6.47 -39.56 16.45
CA ILE A 154 5.10 -39.28 16.92
C ILE A 154 4.14 -40.31 16.33
#